data_AF-A0A6I6WFQ1-F1
#
_entry.id   AF-A0A6I6WFQ1-F1
#
_cell.length_a   1.000
_cell.length_b   1.000
_cell.length_c   1.000
_cell.angle_alpha   90.00
_cell.angle_beta   90.00
_cell.angle_gamma   90.00
#
_symmetry.space_group_name_H-M   'P 1'
#
loop_
_entity.id
_entity.type
_entity.pdbx_description
1 polymer ?
#
loop_
_entity_poly.entity_id
_entity_poly.type
_entity_poly.pdbx_seq_one_letter_code
_entity_poly.pdbx_strand_id
1 'polypeptide(L)' 'MNAISTRPQHISLMAVGELRDAFTALERGDRSTAVASLMAIDAESWQAIERRLATLGGSVADLLSALEVEP' A
#
# COMPACT_ATOMS: atom_id res chain seq x y z
N MET A 1 -26.41 20.98 1.59
CA MET A 1 -24.98 20.83 1.95
C MET A 1 -24.72 19.35 2.23
N ASN A 2 -23.89 18.69 1.41
CA ASN A 2 -23.48 17.30 1.67
C ASN A 2 -22.43 17.29 2.79
N ALA A 3 -22.72 16.61 3.89
CA ALA A 3 -21.74 16.34 4.93
C ALA A 3 -20.67 15.42 4.35
N ILE A 4 -19.47 15.96 4.13
CA ILE A 4 -18.29 15.17 3.82
C ILE A 4 -18.01 14.36 5.09
N SER A 5 -18.42 13.08 5.13
CA SER A 5 -18.02 12.18 6.21
C SER A 5 -16.53 11.89 6.07
N THR A 6 -15.70 12.77 6.60
CA THR A 6 -14.29 12.53 6.87
C THR A 6 -14.17 11.56 8.04
N ARG A 7 -14.58 10.29 7.85
CA ARG A 7 -14.06 9.26 8.76
C ARG A 7 -12.53 9.27 8.61
N PRO A 8 -11.77 9.35 9.72
CA PRO A 8 -10.34 9.23 9.65
C PRO A 8 -10.02 7.89 9.00
N GLN A 9 -9.30 7.94 7.88
CA GLN A 9 -8.95 6.76 7.11
C GLN A 9 -7.86 6.02 7.88
N HIS A 10 -8.26 5.01 8.64
CA HIS A 10 -7.37 4.27 9.50
C HIS A 10 -6.59 3.26 8.67
N ILE A 11 -5.25 3.29 8.78
CA ILE A 11 -4.40 2.19 8.32
C ILE A 11 -3.97 1.48 9.59
N SER A 12 -4.24 0.18 9.67
CA SER A 12 -3.85 -0.61 10.83
C SER A 12 -2.32 -0.74 10.92
N LEU A 13 -1.78 -0.88 12.14
CA LEU A 13 -0.34 -1.14 12.31
C LEU A 13 0.09 -2.45 11.63
N MET A 14 -0.81 -3.44 11.58
CA MET A 14 -0.58 -4.68 10.84
C MET A 14 -0.41 -4.40 9.35
N ALA A 15 -1.33 -3.64 8.73
CA ALA A 15 -1.22 -3.28 7.33
C ALA A 15 0.06 -2.46 7.01
N VAL A 16 0.51 -1.60 7.92
CA VAL A 16 1.81 -0.90 7.76
C VAL A 16 2.97 -1.89 7.78
N GLY A 17 2.93 -2.87 8.69
CA GLY A 17 3.93 -3.94 8.77
C GLY A 17 3.99 -4.75 7.48
N GLU A 18 2.85 -5.25 7.02
CA GLU A 18 2.74 -6.03 5.79
C GLU A 18 3.19 -5.21 4.56
N LEU A 19 2.84 -3.93 4.47
CA LEU A 19 3.28 -3.08 3.36
C LEU A 19 4.81 -2.91 3.35
N ARG A 20 5.42 -2.70 4.51
CA ARG A 20 6.88 -2.61 4.64
C ARG A 20 7.55 -3.93 4.26
N ASP A 21 7.02 -5.04 4.77
CA ASP A 21 7.59 -6.36 4.53
C ASP A 21 7.46 -6.73 3.05
N ALA A 22 6.39 -6.32 2.37
CA ALA A 22 6.25 -6.45 0.93
C ALA A 22 7.34 -5.68 0.16
N PHE A 23 7.63 -4.43 0.53
CA PHE A 23 8.69 -3.65 -0.10
C PHE A 23 10.08 -4.24 0.16
N THR A 24 10.37 -4.65 1.39
CA THR A 24 11.63 -5.33 1.71
C THR A 24 11.80 -6.65 0.96
N ALA A 25 10.71 -7.39 0.72
CA ALA A 25 10.75 -8.61 -0.09
C ALA A 25 11.00 -8.30 -1.57
N LEU A 26 10.39 -7.24 -2.11
CA LEU A 26 10.66 -6.77 -3.48
C LEU A 26 12.13 -6.37 -3.67
N GLU A 27 12.71 -5.62 -2.74
CA GLU A 27 14.14 -5.23 -2.77
C GLU A 27 15.07 -6.46 -2.79
N ARG A 28 14.65 -7.58 -2.21
CA ARG A 28 15.41 -8.85 -2.20
C ARG A 28 15.14 -9.73 -3.43
N GLY A 29 14.28 -9.30 -4.34
CA GLY A 29 13.80 -10.10 -5.47
C GLY A 29 12.84 -11.23 -5.08
N ASP A 30 12.39 -11.28 -3.82
CA ASP A 30 11.43 -12.28 -3.35
C ASP A 30 9.99 -11.83 -3.64
N ARG A 31 9.61 -11.99 -4.90
CA ARG A 31 8.26 -11.66 -5.37
C ARG A 31 7.16 -12.47 -4.68
N SER A 32 7.47 -13.68 -4.21
CA SER A 32 6.47 -14.54 -3.58
C SER A 32 6.06 -14.01 -2.21
N THR A 33 7.04 -13.62 -1.39
CA THR A 33 6.80 -12.97 -0.09
C THR A 33 6.16 -11.61 -0.27
N ALA A 34 6.59 -10.84 -1.28
CA ALA A 34 5.97 -9.55 -1.59
C ALA A 34 4.46 -9.66 -1.85
N VAL A 35 4.06 -10.59 -2.73
CA VAL A 35 2.64 -10.83 -3.04
C VAL A 35 1.89 -11.34 -1.81
N ALA A 36 2.49 -12.24 -1.03
CA ALA A 36 1.86 -12.76 0.19
C ALA A 36 1.57 -11.66 1.21
N SER A 37 2.54 -10.77 1.48
CA SER A 37 2.35 -9.62 2.38
C SER A 37 1.32 -8.62 1.85
N LEU A 38 1.31 -8.32 0.54
CA LEU A 38 0.27 -7.46 -0.03
C LEU A 38 -1.13 -8.07 0.12
N MET A 39 -1.28 -9.39 -0.07
CA MET A 39 -2.57 -10.08 0.13
C MET A 39 -3.00 -10.15 1.61
N ALA A 40 -2.07 -9.98 2.55
CA ALA A 40 -2.37 -9.99 3.98
C ALA A 40 -2.94 -8.64 4.47
N ILE A 41 -2.84 -7.57 3.67
CA ILE A 41 -3.39 -6.26 4.01
C ILE A 41 -4.92 -6.30 3.94
N ASP A 42 -5.56 -5.86 5.02
CA ASP A 42 -7.02 -5.77 5.08
C ASP A 42 -7.59 -4.73 4.10
N ALA A 43 -8.81 -4.96 3.61
CA ALA A 43 -9.41 -4.14 2.57
C ALA A 43 -9.63 -2.67 2.97
N GLU A 44 -9.86 -2.38 4.26
CA GLU A 44 -10.05 -1.01 4.75
C GLU A 44 -8.71 -0.25 4.69
N SER A 45 -7.65 -0.86 5.19
CA SER A 45 -6.30 -0.32 5.14
C SER A 45 -5.81 -0.18 3.70
N TRP A 46 -6.07 -1.15 2.82
CA TRP A 46 -5.73 -1.07 1.40
C TRP A 46 -6.37 0.15 0.73
N GLN A 47 -7.68 0.34 0.92
CA GLN A 47 -8.39 1.47 0.35
C GLN A 47 -7.92 2.81 0.93
N ALA A 48 -7.52 2.84 2.20
CA ALA A 48 -6.93 4.02 2.84
C ALA A 48 -5.52 4.33 2.30
N ILE A 49 -4.74 3.32 1.91
CA ILE A 49 -3.46 3.48 1.22
C ILE A 49 -3.68 4.05 -0.18
N GLU A 50 -4.58 3.47 -0.97
CA GLU A 50 -4.91 3.93 -2.33
C GLU A 50 -5.35 5.40 -2.35
N ARG A 51 -6.23 5.80 -1.42
CA ARG A 51 -6.69 7.20 -1.32
C ARG A 51 -5.57 8.16 -0.92
N ARG A 52 -4.67 7.76 -0.03
CA ARG A 52 -3.50 8.58 0.32
C ARG A 52 -2.57 8.75 -0.87
N LEU A 53 -2.29 7.68 -1.61
CA LEU A 53 -1.48 7.76 -2.84
C LEU A 53 -2.13 8.65 -3.89
N ALA A 54 -3.44 8.50 -4.12
CA ALA A 54 -4.18 9.35 -5.04
C ALA A 54 -4.14 10.84 -4.63
N THR A 55 -4.15 11.13 -3.32
CA THR A 55 -3.99 12.50 -2.80
C THR A 55 -2.61 13.08 -3.11
N LEU A 56 -1.59 12.23 -3.19
CA LEU A 56 -0.22 12.61 -3.58
C LEU A 56 -0.02 12.63 -5.11
N GLY A 57 -1.06 12.33 -5.89
CA GLY A 57 -1.00 12.29 -7.35
C GLY A 57 -0.41 11.00 -7.94
N GLY A 58 -0.30 9.93 -7.14
CA GLY A 58 0.21 8.63 -7.58
C GLY A 58 -0.79 7.49 -7.40
N SER A 59 -0.40 6.30 -7.84
CA SER A 59 -1.13 5.06 -7.63
C SER A 59 -0.25 3.98 -7.00
N VAL A 60 -0.87 2.91 -6.49
CA VAL A 60 -0.14 1.72 -6.03
C VAL A 60 0.68 1.11 -7.17
N ALA A 61 0.16 1.11 -8.39
CA ALA A 61 0.89 0.59 -9.56
C ALA A 61 2.15 1.41 -9.86
N ASP A 62 2.08 2.75 -9.72
CA ASP A 62 3.25 3.63 -9.90
C ASP A 62 4.30 3.35 -8.82
N LEU A 63 3.85 3.15 -7.58
CA LEU A 63 4.72 2.83 -6.46
C LEU A 63 5.42 1.47 -6.65
N LEU A 64 4.68 0.45 -7.08
CA LEU A 64 5.25 -0.87 -7.35
C LEU A 64 6.20 -0.85 -8.56
N SER A 65 5.85 -0.10 -9.61
CA SER A 65 6.71 0.06 -10.79
C SER A 65 8.02 0.77 -10.44
N ALA A 66 7.98 1.76 -9.54
CA ALA A 66 9.18 2.43 -9.06
C ALA A 66 10.13 1.49 -8.30
N LEU A 67 9.61 0.43 -7.68
CA LEU A 67 10.39 -0.60 -6.97
C LEU A 67 10.96 -1.67 -7.91
N GLU A 68 10.40 -1.83 -9.12
CA GLU A 68 10.96 -2.70 -10.15
C GLU A 68 12.11 -2.03 -10.92
N VAL A 69 12.25 -0.70 -10.81
CA VAL A 69 13.31 0.07 -11.45
C VAL A 69 14.49 0.23 -10.48
N GLU A 70 15.30 -0.82 -10.36
CA GLU A 70 16.73 -0.68 -10.02
C GLU A 70 17.56 -1.45 -11.07
N PRO A 71 18.48 -0.79 -11.80
CA PRO A 71 19.53 -1.45 -12.56
C PRO A 71 20.68 -1.96 -11.69
#